data_AF-A0A497D5F2-F1
#
_entry.id   AF-A0A497D5F2-F1
#
_cell.length_a   1.000
_cell.length_b   1.000
_cell.length_c   1.000
_cell.angle_alpha   90.00
_cell.angle_beta   90.00
_cell.angle_gamma   90.00
#
_symmetry.space_group_name_H-M   'P 1'
#
loop_
_entity.id
_entity.type
_entity.pdbx_description
1 polymer ?
#
loop_
_entity_poly.entity_id
_entity_poly.type
_entity_poly.pdbx_seq_one_letter_code
_entity_poly.pdbx_strand_id
1 'polypeptide(L)'
;MLFSKSIDAILNLMMKHIKLVFPFLFALILLVFAGQSNLMAQLDCTISIDQTMPVCPDIDFELSARYYDNCTYTWQKDGVELEESDNILLTNTHETASYTLTIFNTNTSEECTSMPFQVTVHTPIEITFNQLQLTCSNGDNDNGNNAKVKAIASGEFQPDEYHYYWNVSPLQLAPGDSSLAIGLKAHQKYTIEVRDNYGCPARDTAWTQAYDNPVIEITTDPDTAFIENPVINFSFVNLSEDTVQISNHFWDYGDCFEGSSLYPLCQDDLTTLLEAPTHTYSNPISRDTTYYASLTVFNQQGCDTIYSKDVLIRLVDLFIPNVFTPNGDGINDTFIITENTNSGGGGEGRAEYNNYDVLGKYYQSSRLVVFNRWGRIVYESGNYQNDWDGGNLPDGVYYYVLKCHGLVHDEVVYKGAVTIFGSNR
;
A
#
# COMPACT_ATOMS: atom_id res chain seq x y z
N MET A 1 80.60 6.71 44.86
CA MET A 1 82.06 6.97 44.78
C MET A 1 82.77 5.62 44.79
N LEU A 2 83.76 5.42 43.91
CA LEU A 2 84.38 4.14 43.50
C LEU A 2 83.41 3.36 42.60
N PHE A 3 83.42 3.51 41.28
CA PHE A 3 84.49 3.09 40.38
C PHE A 3 84.66 4.10 39.21
N SER A 4 85.40 5.19 39.45
CA SER A 4 85.95 6.09 38.43
C SER A 4 87.41 5.74 38.10
N LYS A 5 87.72 4.44 37.97
CA LYS A 5 89.11 3.95 37.80
C LYS A 5 89.30 2.87 36.73
N SER A 6 88.33 2.65 35.84
CA SER A 6 88.49 1.67 34.74
C SER A 6 88.31 2.24 33.33
N ILE A 7 88.00 3.53 33.20
CA ILE A 7 87.78 4.17 31.88
C ILE A 7 89.10 4.74 31.32
N ASP A 8 90.00 5.24 32.18
CA ASP A 8 91.29 5.80 31.74
C ASP A 8 92.37 4.74 31.42
N ALA A 9 92.19 3.49 31.84
CA ALA A 9 93.11 2.39 31.53
C ALA A 9 92.80 1.73 30.17
N ILE A 10 91.56 1.82 29.69
CA ILE A 10 91.12 1.23 28.41
C ILE A 10 91.40 2.20 27.24
N LEU A 11 91.33 3.52 27.49
CA LEU A 11 91.65 4.55 26.48
C LEU A 11 93.14 4.55 26.07
N ASN A 12 94.05 4.19 26.98
CA ASN A 12 95.49 4.20 26.73
C ASN A 12 96.05 2.91 26.09
N LEU A 13 95.27 1.81 26.08
CA LEU A 13 95.64 0.58 25.36
C LEU A 13 95.17 0.58 23.90
N MET A 14 94.13 1.33 23.54
CA MET A 14 93.65 1.40 22.15
C MET A 14 94.43 2.38 21.26
N MET A 15 95.17 3.34 21.85
CA MET A 15 95.93 4.34 21.09
C MET A 15 97.33 3.89 20.63
N LYS A 16 97.80 2.70 21.02
CA LYS A 16 99.13 2.18 20.65
C LYS A 16 99.15 1.18 19.49
N HIS A 17 97.98 0.72 19.03
CA HIS A 17 97.85 -0.10 17.80
C HIS A 17 97.48 0.70 16.54
N ILE A 18 97.31 2.03 16.66
CA ILE A 18 96.93 2.95 15.57
C ILE A 18 98.11 3.34 14.64
N LYS A 19 99.27 2.67 14.70
CA LYS A 19 100.41 2.97 13.82
C LYS A 19 101.00 1.80 13.03
N LEU A 20 100.29 0.68 12.89
CA LEU A 20 100.78 -0.45 12.07
C LEU A 20 99.77 -1.09 11.11
N VAL A 21 98.58 -0.50 10.89
CA VAL A 21 97.55 -1.05 9.96
C VAL A 21 97.21 -0.08 8.81
N PHE A 22 97.98 0.99 8.63
CA PHE A 22 97.64 2.06 7.68
C PHE A 22 98.10 1.89 6.21
N PRO A 23 98.77 0.80 5.76
CA PRO A 23 98.92 0.56 4.32
C PRO A 23 98.21 -0.71 3.79
N PHE A 24 97.54 -1.51 4.62
CA PHE A 24 96.84 -2.72 4.15
C PHE A 24 95.30 -2.59 4.03
N LEU A 25 94.69 -1.54 4.59
CA LEU A 25 93.25 -1.31 4.47
C LEU A 25 92.84 -0.64 3.14
N PHE A 26 93.77 0.01 2.44
CA PHE A 26 93.47 0.70 1.18
C PHE A 26 93.45 -0.25 -0.04
N ALA A 27 94.09 -1.42 0.05
CA ALA A 27 94.11 -2.42 -1.02
C ALA A 27 92.88 -3.36 -1.01
N LEU A 28 92.17 -3.49 0.11
CA LEU A 28 90.92 -4.26 0.19
C LEU A 28 89.70 -3.42 -0.23
N ILE A 29 89.74 -2.09 -0.05
CA ILE A 29 88.66 -1.18 -0.48
C ILE A 29 88.67 -0.96 -2.00
N LEU A 30 89.83 -1.08 -2.67
CA LEU A 30 89.92 -1.00 -4.14
C LEU A 30 89.54 -2.31 -4.87
N LEU A 31 89.33 -3.42 -4.16
CA LEU A 31 88.82 -4.68 -4.72
C LEU A 31 87.34 -4.94 -4.39
N VAL A 32 86.72 -4.16 -3.50
CA VAL A 32 85.25 -4.13 -3.32
C VAL A 32 84.57 -3.18 -4.32
N PHE A 33 85.32 -2.30 -4.98
CA PHE A 33 84.81 -1.39 -6.03
C PHE A 33 84.99 -1.93 -7.48
N ALA A 34 85.29 -3.22 -7.65
CA ALA A 34 85.36 -3.88 -8.96
C ALA A 34 84.39 -5.07 -9.09
N GLY A 35 83.28 -5.03 -8.35
CA GLY A 35 82.25 -6.06 -8.34
C GLY A 35 80.84 -5.53 -8.11
N GLN A 36 80.59 -4.23 -8.30
CA GLN A 36 79.23 -3.77 -8.57
C GLN A 36 78.94 -4.02 -10.05
N SER A 37 78.56 -5.26 -10.36
CA SER A 37 77.67 -5.47 -11.49
C SER A 37 76.50 -4.52 -11.27
N ASN A 38 76.27 -3.61 -12.21
CA ASN A 38 74.96 -3.02 -12.41
C ASN A 38 73.97 -4.18 -12.58
N LEU A 39 73.37 -4.66 -11.49
CA LEU A 39 72.07 -5.30 -11.60
C LEU A 39 71.16 -4.17 -12.04
N MET A 40 70.85 -4.13 -13.33
CA MET A 40 69.69 -3.39 -13.78
C MET A 40 68.53 -3.86 -12.90
N ALA A 41 67.83 -2.93 -12.25
CA ALA A 41 66.67 -3.26 -11.45
C ALA A 41 65.62 -3.81 -12.42
N GLN A 42 65.52 -5.14 -12.50
CA GLN A 42 64.56 -5.83 -13.33
C GLN A 42 63.14 -5.37 -12.93
N LEU A 43 62.28 -5.13 -13.93
CA LEU A 43 60.87 -4.81 -13.68
C LEU A 43 60.24 -5.90 -12.79
N ASP A 44 59.50 -5.48 -11.76
CA ASP A 44 58.76 -6.38 -10.87
C ASP A 44 57.26 -6.24 -11.17
N CYS A 45 56.70 -7.31 -11.76
CA CYS A 45 55.30 -7.40 -12.13
C CYS A 45 54.49 -8.26 -11.13
N THR A 46 54.93 -8.35 -9.88
CA THR A 46 54.15 -9.01 -8.82
C THR A 46 52.85 -8.24 -8.57
N ILE A 47 51.73 -8.96 -8.62
CA ILE A 47 50.39 -8.44 -8.30
C ILE A 47 50.17 -8.58 -6.78
N SER A 48 49.66 -7.52 -6.15
CA SER A 48 49.11 -7.52 -4.80
C SER A 48 47.62 -7.21 -4.83
N ILE A 49 46.91 -7.65 -3.79
CA ILE A 49 45.49 -7.39 -3.56
C ILE A 49 45.31 -6.68 -2.21
N ASP A 50 44.37 -5.73 -2.13
CA ASP A 50 44.05 -4.97 -0.92
C ASP A 50 43.12 -5.73 0.06
N GLN A 51 42.41 -6.75 -0.44
CA GLN A 51 41.51 -7.61 0.32
C GLN A 51 42.17 -8.95 0.71
N THR A 52 41.64 -9.58 1.76
CA THR A 52 41.95 -10.97 2.07
C THR A 52 41.22 -11.90 1.10
N MET A 53 41.89 -12.94 0.60
CA MET A 53 41.26 -13.99 -0.20
C MET A 53 40.71 -15.12 0.69
N PRO A 54 39.56 -15.72 0.36
CA PRO A 54 38.70 -15.41 -0.79
C PRO A 54 38.00 -14.05 -0.68
N VAL A 55 37.80 -13.37 -1.81
CA VAL A 55 37.06 -12.09 -1.85
C VAL A 55 35.55 -12.36 -1.87
N CYS A 56 34.75 -11.36 -1.51
CA CYS A 56 33.31 -11.45 -1.61
C CYS A 56 32.83 -11.32 -3.06
N PRO A 57 31.80 -12.08 -3.48
CA PRO A 57 31.27 -11.99 -4.84
C PRO A 57 30.71 -10.58 -5.09
N ASP A 58 31.03 -10.04 -6.27
CA ASP A 58 30.54 -8.74 -6.76
C ASP A 58 30.86 -7.53 -5.85
N ILE A 59 31.83 -7.68 -4.95
CA ILE A 59 32.39 -6.58 -4.16
C ILE A 59 33.70 -6.13 -4.82
N ASP A 60 33.84 -4.81 -4.96
CA ASP A 60 35.03 -4.21 -5.55
C ASP A 60 36.25 -4.44 -4.66
N PHE A 61 37.37 -4.83 -5.30
CA PHE A 61 38.70 -4.95 -4.71
C PHE A 61 39.74 -4.33 -5.64
N GLU A 62 40.89 -4.01 -5.09
CA GLU A 62 42.01 -3.41 -5.79
C GLU A 62 43.11 -4.44 -6.03
N LEU A 63 43.47 -4.63 -7.29
CA LEU A 63 44.73 -5.26 -7.67
C LEU A 63 45.76 -4.16 -7.96
N SER A 64 46.97 -4.31 -7.46
CA SER A 64 48.02 -3.33 -7.67
C SER A 64 49.35 -3.99 -7.98
N ALA A 65 50.19 -3.27 -8.72
CA ALA A 65 51.57 -3.61 -8.95
C ALA A 65 52.45 -2.37 -8.70
N ARG A 66 53.76 -2.59 -8.64
CA ARG A 66 54.70 -1.50 -8.42
C ARG A 66 54.64 -0.47 -9.55
N TYR A 67 54.55 0.79 -9.15
CA TYR A 67 54.60 1.91 -10.09
C TYR A 67 56.03 2.15 -10.60
N TYR A 68 56.16 2.40 -11.91
CA TYR A 68 57.38 2.72 -12.62
C TYR A 68 57.14 3.82 -13.64
N ASP A 69 57.99 4.84 -13.64
CA ASP A 69 57.91 5.90 -14.65
C ASP A 69 58.22 5.37 -16.06
N ASN A 70 57.49 5.88 -17.07
CA ASN A 70 57.62 5.49 -18.48
C ASN A 70 57.29 4.02 -18.77
N CYS A 71 56.46 3.39 -17.93
CA CYS A 71 55.92 2.07 -18.18
C CYS A 71 54.43 2.14 -18.56
N THR A 72 53.99 1.18 -19.38
CA THR A 72 52.57 0.91 -19.64
C THR A 72 52.17 -0.38 -18.94
N TYR A 73 50.93 -0.42 -18.44
CA TYR A 73 50.38 -1.56 -17.74
C TYR A 73 49.24 -2.14 -18.58
N THR A 74 49.22 -3.46 -18.74
CA THR A 74 48.16 -4.16 -19.48
C THR A 74 47.65 -5.31 -18.62
N TRP A 75 46.43 -5.17 -18.13
CA TRP A 75 45.75 -6.18 -17.33
C TRP A 75 44.95 -7.12 -18.23
N GLN A 76 44.91 -8.40 -17.87
CA GLN A 76 44.02 -9.39 -18.48
C GLN A 76 43.26 -10.13 -17.38
N LYS A 77 41.96 -10.37 -17.60
CA LYS A 77 41.11 -11.24 -16.79
C LYS A 77 40.73 -12.46 -17.63
N ASP A 78 41.08 -13.64 -17.15
CA ASP A 78 40.83 -14.93 -17.82
C ASP A 78 41.34 -14.96 -19.28
N GLY A 79 42.47 -14.29 -19.53
CA GLY A 79 43.10 -14.17 -20.85
C GLY A 79 42.51 -13.10 -21.77
N VAL A 80 41.51 -12.34 -21.32
CA VAL A 80 40.94 -11.20 -22.05
C VAL A 80 41.51 -9.90 -21.51
N GLU A 81 42.04 -9.06 -22.39
CA GLU A 81 42.59 -7.75 -22.05
C GLU A 81 41.52 -6.79 -21.55
N LEU A 82 41.84 -6.07 -20.48
CA LEU A 82 41.01 -5.03 -19.88
C LEU A 82 41.46 -3.66 -20.41
N GLU A 83 40.53 -2.71 -20.51
CA GLU A 83 40.83 -1.36 -21.01
C GLU A 83 41.68 -0.51 -20.04
N GLU A 84 41.82 -0.93 -18.78
CA GLU A 84 42.56 -0.21 -17.74
C GLU A 84 44.07 -0.33 -17.94
N SER A 85 44.78 0.81 -17.95
CA SER A 85 46.20 0.88 -18.28
C SER A 85 47.10 1.40 -17.15
N ASP A 86 46.57 1.47 -15.92
CA ASP A 86 47.30 1.94 -14.74
C ASP A 86 47.92 0.77 -13.95
N ASN A 87 48.86 1.07 -13.05
CA ASN A 87 49.46 0.10 -12.15
C ASN A 87 48.49 -0.42 -11.07
N ILE A 88 47.29 0.16 -11.02
CA ILE A 88 46.18 -0.18 -10.13
C ILE A 88 44.97 -0.56 -10.99
N LEU A 89 44.27 -1.63 -10.62
CA LEU A 89 43.05 -2.11 -11.24
C LEU A 89 41.98 -2.26 -10.15
N LEU A 90 40.94 -1.41 -10.19
CA LEU A 90 39.72 -1.58 -9.41
C LEU A 90 38.77 -2.51 -10.17
N THR A 91 38.40 -3.63 -9.59
CA THR A 91 37.58 -4.65 -10.27
C THR A 91 36.74 -5.46 -9.28
N ASN A 92 35.83 -6.27 -9.80
CA ASN A 92 35.09 -7.26 -9.03
C ASN A 92 34.95 -8.56 -9.84
N THR A 93 34.52 -9.62 -9.15
CA THR A 93 34.23 -10.89 -9.81
C THR A 93 33.18 -11.68 -9.03
N HIS A 94 32.30 -12.37 -9.75
CA HIS A 94 31.26 -13.24 -9.18
C HIS A 94 31.81 -14.64 -8.88
N GLU A 95 32.72 -15.13 -9.72
CA GLU A 95 33.38 -16.42 -9.60
C GLU A 95 34.90 -16.26 -9.54
N THR A 96 35.62 -17.32 -9.18
CA THR A 96 37.09 -17.34 -9.17
C THR A 96 37.62 -16.99 -10.56
N ALA A 97 38.53 -16.01 -10.62
CA ALA A 97 39.08 -15.49 -11.87
C ALA A 97 40.60 -15.39 -11.83
N SER A 98 41.23 -15.50 -13.00
CA SER A 98 42.66 -15.41 -13.20
C SER A 98 43.07 -14.06 -13.75
N TYR A 99 43.98 -13.36 -13.07
CA TYR A 99 44.51 -12.08 -13.52
C TYR A 99 45.97 -12.19 -13.95
N THR A 100 46.32 -11.58 -15.07
CA THR A 100 47.71 -11.43 -15.53
C THR A 100 47.99 -9.97 -15.83
N LEU A 101 49.17 -9.50 -15.43
CA LEU A 101 49.64 -8.14 -15.68
C LEU A 101 50.90 -8.18 -16.54
N THR A 102 50.93 -7.38 -17.59
CA THR A 102 52.14 -7.11 -18.37
C THR A 102 52.56 -5.65 -18.17
N ILE A 103 53.80 -5.44 -17.73
CA ILE A 103 54.44 -4.12 -17.58
C ILE A 103 55.48 -3.97 -18.68
N PHE A 104 55.37 -2.92 -19.49
CA PHE A 104 56.30 -2.64 -20.58
C PHE A 104 56.96 -1.27 -20.42
N ASN A 105 58.29 -1.23 -20.35
CA ASN A 105 59.07 0.01 -20.25
C ASN A 105 59.31 0.60 -21.65
N THR A 106 58.71 1.76 -21.90
CA THR A 106 58.76 2.44 -23.21
C THR A 106 60.14 2.99 -23.58
N ASN A 107 61.04 3.18 -22.63
CA ASN A 107 62.39 3.70 -22.87
C ASN A 107 63.41 2.58 -23.09
N THR A 108 63.32 1.49 -22.33
CA THR A 108 64.29 0.38 -22.37
C THR A 108 63.83 -0.80 -23.21
N SER A 109 62.56 -0.84 -23.61
CA SER A 109 61.91 -2.01 -24.23
C SER A 109 61.97 -3.28 -23.36
N GLU A 110 62.13 -3.11 -22.05
CA GLU A 110 62.05 -4.20 -21.07
C GLU A 110 60.58 -4.51 -20.77
N GLU A 111 60.26 -5.78 -20.60
CA GLU A 111 58.90 -6.26 -20.33
C GLU A 111 58.92 -7.27 -19.18
N CYS A 112 57.89 -7.24 -18.33
CA CYS A 112 57.63 -8.24 -17.29
C CYS A 112 56.16 -8.65 -17.34
N THR A 113 55.89 -9.94 -17.48
CA THR A 113 54.54 -10.51 -17.36
C THR A 113 54.44 -11.33 -16.08
N SER A 114 53.41 -11.06 -15.29
CA SER A 114 53.16 -11.79 -14.05
C SER A 114 52.81 -13.25 -14.32
N MET A 115 53.06 -14.13 -13.35
CA MET A 115 52.37 -15.42 -13.33
C MET A 115 50.86 -15.16 -13.12
N PRO A 116 49.97 -16.06 -13.59
CA PRO A 116 48.54 -15.95 -13.34
C PRO A 116 48.23 -15.86 -11.84
N PHE A 117 47.66 -14.73 -11.43
CA PHE A 117 47.22 -14.46 -10.07
C PHE A 117 45.76 -14.87 -9.91
N GLN A 118 45.51 -15.92 -9.14
CA GLN A 118 44.16 -16.46 -8.92
C GLN A 118 43.46 -15.70 -7.80
N VAL A 119 42.39 -14.98 -8.15
CA VAL A 119 41.49 -14.37 -7.16
C VAL A 119 40.35 -15.35 -6.89
N THR A 120 40.40 -16.04 -5.75
CA THR A 120 39.33 -16.93 -5.31
C THR A 120 38.18 -16.13 -4.69
N VAL A 121 36.94 -16.56 -4.92
CA VAL A 121 35.73 -15.90 -4.42
C VAL A 121 34.97 -16.83 -3.48
N HIS A 122 34.37 -16.28 -2.41
CA HIS A 122 33.46 -17.02 -1.55
C HIS A 122 32.20 -17.48 -2.31
N THR A 123 31.62 -18.60 -1.89
CA THR A 123 30.35 -19.05 -2.48
C THR A 123 29.25 -18.01 -2.21
N PRO A 124 28.47 -17.57 -3.22
CA PRO A 124 27.37 -16.63 -3.00
C PRO A 124 26.36 -17.14 -1.97
N ILE A 125 25.86 -16.22 -1.13
CA ILE A 125 24.83 -16.54 -0.14
C ILE A 125 23.47 -16.55 -0.84
N GLU A 126 22.75 -17.67 -0.75
CA GLU A 126 21.36 -17.77 -1.17
C GLU A 126 20.43 -17.43 0.00
N ILE A 127 19.45 -16.55 -0.23
CA ILE A 127 18.46 -16.16 0.77
C ILE A 127 17.10 -16.72 0.35
N THR A 128 16.44 -17.42 1.26
CA THR A 128 15.06 -17.88 1.08
C THR A 128 14.18 -17.37 2.20
N PHE A 129 12.87 -17.27 1.94
CA PHE A 129 11.91 -16.72 2.89
C PHE A 129 10.80 -17.71 3.21
N ASN A 130 10.44 -17.78 4.50
CA ASN A 130 9.27 -18.50 4.97
C ASN A 130 8.36 -17.54 5.74
N GLN A 131 7.16 -17.28 5.21
CA GLN A 131 6.16 -16.49 5.90
C GLN A 131 5.42 -17.36 6.92
N LEU A 132 5.83 -17.26 8.19
CA LEU A 132 5.30 -18.04 9.31
C LEU A 132 3.90 -17.59 9.73
N GLN A 133 3.54 -16.34 9.42
CA GLN A 133 2.23 -15.77 9.73
C GLN A 133 1.82 -14.81 8.61
N LEU A 134 0.67 -15.09 7.98
CA LEU A 134 -0.05 -14.16 7.12
C LEU A 134 -0.64 -13.03 7.95
N THR A 135 -0.90 -11.90 7.31
CA THR A 135 -1.55 -10.75 7.93
C THR A 135 -2.95 -10.51 7.37
N CYS A 136 -3.70 -9.62 8.00
CA CYS A 136 -4.93 -9.10 7.41
C CYS A 136 -4.60 -7.92 6.51
N SER A 137 -5.32 -7.80 5.40
CA SER A 137 -5.38 -6.56 4.63
C SER A 137 -6.79 -5.98 4.78
N ASN A 138 -7.02 -4.74 4.36
CA ASN A 138 -8.36 -4.13 4.27
C ASN A 138 -8.54 -3.47 2.89
N GLY A 139 -8.08 -4.15 1.83
CA GLY A 139 -8.13 -3.63 0.47
C GLY A 139 -6.99 -2.67 0.14
N ASP A 140 -6.81 -1.57 0.90
CA ASP A 140 -5.81 -0.53 0.56
C ASP A 140 -5.22 0.26 1.76
N ASN A 141 -5.57 -0.06 3.01
CA ASN A 141 -5.12 0.67 4.21
C ASN A 141 -4.55 -0.25 5.30
N ASP A 142 -3.65 -1.15 4.89
CA ASP A 142 -2.58 -1.80 5.65
C ASP A 142 -2.67 -1.73 7.19
N ASN A 143 -3.74 -2.31 7.75
CA ASN A 143 -4.03 -2.36 9.18
C ASN A 143 -3.37 -3.59 9.85
N GLY A 144 -2.99 -4.59 9.06
CA GLY A 144 -2.35 -5.79 9.55
C GLY A 144 -0.84 -5.62 9.73
N ASN A 145 -0.42 -5.21 10.93
CA ASN A 145 0.98 -5.22 11.36
C ASN A 145 1.29 -6.49 12.17
N ASN A 146 1.02 -7.68 11.61
CA ASN A 146 1.24 -8.94 12.34
C ASN A 146 1.90 -10.05 11.52
N ALA A 147 2.25 -9.80 10.25
CA ALA A 147 2.96 -10.80 9.46
C ALA A 147 4.33 -11.10 10.08
N LYS A 148 4.74 -12.36 9.94
CA LYS A 148 6.04 -12.84 10.40
C LYS A 148 6.75 -13.54 9.26
N VAL A 149 7.96 -13.12 8.95
CA VAL A 149 8.78 -13.69 7.89
C VAL A 149 10.13 -14.08 8.46
N LYS A 150 10.51 -15.34 8.23
CA LYS A 150 11.83 -15.85 8.57
C LYS A 150 12.68 -15.93 7.31
N ALA A 151 13.81 -15.25 7.30
CA ALA A 151 14.85 -15.43 6.28
C ALA A 151 15.72 -16.63 6.65
N ILE A 152 16.16 -17.38 5.64
CA ILE A 152 17.04 -18.53 5.79
C ILE A 152 18.16 -18.36 4.76
N ALA A 153 19.37 -18.17 5.25
CA ALA A 153 20.56 -18.09 4.43
C ALA A 153 21.21 -19.48 4.27
N SER A 154 21.71 -19.76 3.07
CA SER A 154 22.47 -20.96 2.75
C SER A 154 23.65 -20.64 1.84
N GLY A 155 24.67 -21.50 1.84
CA GLY A 155 25.92 -21.29 1.13
C GLY A 155 27.02 -22.19 1.67
N GLU A 156 28.24 -21.66 1.77
CA GLU A 156 29.43 -22.38 2.24
C GLU A 156 29.44 -22.64 3.76
N PHE A 157 28.81 -21.74 4.54
CA PHE A 157 28.89 -21.72 5.99
C PHE A 157 27.69 -22.38 6.69
N GLN A 158 27.87 -22.71 7.98
CA GLN A 158 26.78 -23.22 8.81
C GLN A 158 25.73 -22.13 9.10
N PRO A 159 24.47 -22.51 9.39
CA PRO A 159 23.38 -21.55 9.60
C PRO A 159 23.64 -20.48 10.68
N ASP A 160 24.44 -20.78 11.71
CA ASP A 160 24.79 -19.88 12.81
C ASP A 160 25.93 -18.90 12.48
N GLU A 161 26.54 -19.03 11.32
CA GLU A 161 27.60 -18.15 10.82
C GLU A 161 27.08 -17.01 9.94
N TYR A 162 25.75 -16.96 9.70
CA TYR A 162 25.09 -15.89 8.96
C TYR A 162 24.41 -14.89 9.91
N HIS A 163 24.58 -13.61 9.59
CA HIS A 163 24.09 -12.47 10.36
C HIS A 163 23.06 -11.71 9.53
N TYR A 164 21.86 -11.53 10.06
CA TYR A 164 20.70 -10.99 9.35
C TYR A 164 20.43 -9.53 9.75
N TYR A 165 20.28 -8.66 8.75
CA TYR A 165 20.02 -7.23 8.91
C TYR A 165 18.81 -6.83 8.08
N TRP A 166 17.64 -6.80 8.71
CA TRP A 166 16.42 -6.34 8.05
C TRP A 166 16.37 -4.81 8.01
N ASN A 167 16.10 -4.26 6.83
CA ASN A 167 15.80 -2.84 6.68
C ASN A 167 14.28 -2.65 6.71
N VAL A 168 13.75 -2.62 7.94
CA VAL A 168 12.33 -2.41 8.26
C VAL A 168 12.18 -1.21 9.19
N SER A 169 11.18 -0.36 8.94
CA SER A 169 10.92 0.85 9.73
C SER A 169 9.46 0.89 10.20
N PRO A 170 9.18 0.93 11.51
CA PRO A 170 10.15 0.79 12.61
C PRO A 170 10.82 -0.60 12.64
N LEU A 171 11.94 -0.74 13.36
CA LEU A 171 12.63 -2.04 13.49
C LEU A 171 11.72 -3.05 14.21
N GLN A 172 11.29 -4.09 13.50
CA GLN A 172 10.41 -5.13 14.04
C GLN A 172 11.07 -6.52 13.91
N LEU A 173 12.09 -6.75 14.73
CA LEU A 173 12.80 -8.03 14.82
C LEU A 173 12.35 -8.82 16.05
N ALA A 174 12.30 -10.15 15.91
CA ALA A 174 12.06 -11.02 17.04
C ALA A 174 13.24 -10.94 18.04
N PRO A 175 12.98 -10.78 19.35
CA PRO A 175 14.04 -10.80 20.35
C PRO A 175 14.82 -12.13 20.31
N GLY A 176 16.13 -12.05 20.06
CA GLY A 176 17.02 -13.22 20.04
C GLY A 176 17.02 -14.03 18.75
N ASP A 177 16.27 -13.63 17.71
CA ASP A 177 16.32 -14.24 16.38
C ASP A 177 16.31 -13.13 15.30
N SER A 178 17.50 -12.72 14.85
CA SER A 178 17.66 -11.68 13.81
C SER A 178 17.16 -12.12 12.44
N SER A 179 16.98 -13.43 12.21
CA SER A 179 16.43 -13.96 10.97
C SER A 179 14.92 -13.76 10.86
N LEU A 180 14.24 -13.51 11.98
CA LEU A 180 12.78 -13.41 12.07
C LEU A 180 12.32 -11.95 12.18
N ALA A 181 11.78 -11.43 11.09
CA ALA A 181 11.04 -10.17 11.08
C ALA A 181 9.58 -10.41 11.47
N ILE A 182 9.04 -9.53 12.32
CA ILE A 182 7.69 -9.62 12.88
C ILE A 182 6.93 -8.31 12.64
N GLY A 183 5.62 -8.29 12.90
CA GLY A 183 4.84 -7.05 12.84
C GLY A 183 4.70 -6.44 11.45
N LEU A 184 5.05 -7.20 10.42
CA LEU A 184 5.11 -6.73 9.04
C LEU A 184 3.71 -6.51 8.47
N LYS A 185 3.66 -5.59 7.51
CA LYS A 185 2.49 -5.15 6.76
C LYS A 185 2.11 -6.11 5.65
N ALA A 186 0.88 -6.00 5.17
CA ALA A 186 0.39 -6.79 4.05
C ALA A 186 0.95 -6.25 2.73
N HIS A 187 1.20 -7.13 1.75
CA HIS A 187 1.51 -6.74 0.37
C HIS A 187 2.63 -5.70 0.25
N GLN A 188 3.67 -5.85 1.06
CA GLN A 188 4.81 -4.94 1.12
C GLN A 188 6.11 -5.71 0.88
N LYS A 189 7.05 -5.05 0.19
CA LYS A 189 8.42 -5.55 0.04
C LYS A 189 9.30 -5.07 1.18
N TYR A 190 10.05 -5.98 1.76
CA TYR A 190 11.03 -5.73 2.81
C TYR A 190 12.41 -6.22 2.39
N THR A 191 13.37 -5.32 2.38
CA THR A 191 14.77 -5.63 2.04
C THR A 191 15.50 -6.21 3.25
N ILE A 192 16.31 -7.24 3.03
CA ILE A 192 17.23 -7.80 4.01
C ILE A 192 18.65 -7.79 3.43
N GLU A 193 19.63 -7.54 4.29
CA GLU A 193 21.04 -7.84 4.03
C GLU A 193 21.47 -8.97 4.96
N VAL A 194 22.07 -10.02 4.42
CA VAL A 194 22.70 -11.11 5.18
C VAL A 194 24.20 -11.02 4.99
N ARG A 195 24.97 -11.19 6.07
CA ARG A 195 26.43 -11.27 6.01
C ARG A 195 26.91 -12.59 6.58
N ASP A 196 27.93 -13.19 5.99
CA ASP A 196 28.64 -14.30 6.63
C ASP A 196 29.65 -13.80 7.70
N ASN A 197 30.38 -14.73 8.32
CA ASN A 197 31.41 -14.43 9.31
C ASN A 197 32.65 -13.69 8.76
N TYR A 198 32.84 -13.68 7.44
CA TYR A 198 33.90 -12.93 6.76
C TYR A 198 33.44 -11.53 6.32
N GLY A 199 32.14 -11.25 6.49
CA GLY A 199 31.52 -9.97 6.19
C GLY A 199 30.98 -9.85 4.76
N CYS A 200 30.95 -10.94 3.99
CA CYS A 200 30.44 -10.90 2.63
C CYS A 200 28.91 -10.71 2.63
N PRO A 201 28.39 -9.65 1.97
CA PRO A 201 26.98 -9.35 2.01
C PRO A 201 26.22 -10.02 0.85
N ALA A 202 24.98 -10.41 1.11
CA ALA A 202 23.96 -10.67 0.10
C ALA A 202 22.68 -9.91 0.47
N ARG A 203 21.96 -9.45 -0.55
CA ARG A 203 20.71 -8.69 -0.37
C ARG A 203 19.58 -9.36 -1.13
N ASP A 204 18.41 -9.39 -0.51
CA ASP A 204 17.20 -9.86 -1.15
C ASP A 204 15.96 -9.15 -0.56
N THR A 205 14.78 -9.42 -1.13
CA THR A 205 13.52 -8.83 -0.73
C THR A 205 12.47 -9.89 -0.42
N ALA A 206 11.89 -9.82 0.78
CA ALA A 206 10.72 -10.59 1.14
C ALA A 206 9.43 -9.86 0.74
N TRP A 207 8.46 -10.59 0.18
CA TRP A 207 7.10 -10.11 -0.03
C TRP A 207 6.16 -10.74 1.00
N THR A 208 5.31 -9.94 1.62
CA THR A 208 4.32 -10.42 2.59
C THR A 208 2.95 -10.62 1.93
N GLN A 209 2.40 -11.82 2.10
CA GLN A 209 1.03 -12.16 1.72
C GLN A 209 0.06 -11.88 2.87
N ALA A 210 -1.22 -11.70 2.53
CA ALA A 210 -2.32 -11.56 3.47
C ALA A 210 -3.38 -12.64 3.24
N TYR A 211 -4.29 -12.80 4.21
CA TYR A 211 -5.52 -13.55 3.98
C TYR A 211 -6.44 -12.82 3.00
N ASP A 212 -7.16 -13.59 2.19
CA ASP A 212 -8.22 -13.06 1.34
C ASP A 212 -9.38 -12.55 2.20
N ASN A 213 -9.96 -11.43 1.79
CA ASN A 213 -11.14 -10.86 2.43
C ASN A 213 -12.40 -11.11 1.62
N PRO A 214 -13.58 -11.13 2.28
CA PRO A 214 -14.83 -11.32 1.58
C PRO A 214 -15.11 -10.12 0.67
N VAL A 215 -15.53 -10.40 -0.56
CA VAL A 215 -16.05 -9.41 -1.50
C VAL A 215 -17.56 -9.42 -1.44
N ILE A 216 -18.18 -8.28 -1.17
CA ILE A 216 -19.63 -8.15 -1.03
C ILE A 216 -20.20 -7.03 -1.89
N GLU A 217 -21.51 -7.06 -2.10
CA GLU A 217 -22.30 -5.98 -2.69
C GLU A 217 -23.41 -5.56 -1.72
N ILE A 218 -23.48 -4.26 -1.40
CA ILE A 218 -24.56 -3.68 -0.58
C ILE A 218 -25.70 -3.24 -1.49
N THR A 219 -26.93 -3.58 -1.11
CA THR A 219 -28.15 -3.06 -1.75
C THR A 219 -29.08 -2.41 -0.73
N THR A 220 -29.91 -1.48 -1.20
CA THR A 220 -30.87 -0.72 -0.39
C THR A 220 -32.23 -0.68 -1.06
N ASP A 221 -33.29 -0.72 -0.27
CA ASP A 221 -34.66 -0.53 -0.76
C ASP A 221 -35.46 0.38 0.19
N PRO A 222 -35.88 1.58 -0.26
CA PRO A 222 -35.51 2.22 -1.52
C PRO A 222 -34.04 2.69 -1.53
N ASP A 223 -33.48 3.01 -2.71
CA ASP A 223 -32.16 3.67 -2.83
C ASP A 223 -32.17 5.15 -2.39
N THR A 224 -33.35 5.75 -2.25
CA THR A 224 -33.55 7.13 -1.80
C THR A 224 -34.83 7.18 -0.99
N ALA A 225 -34.76 7.76 0.21
CA ALA A 225 -35.93 7.99 1.03
C ALA A 225 -36.18 9.49 1.23
N PHE A 226 -37.32 9.79 1.84
CA PHE A 226 -37.80 11.15 1.98
C PHE A 226 -37.78 11.56 3.44
N ILE A 227 -37.55 12.85 3.71
CA ILE A 227 -37.52 13.39 5.08
C ILE A 227 -38.75 12.97 5.90
N GLU A 228 -39.91 12.87 5.26
CA GLU A 228 -41.17 12.53 5.91
C GLU A 228 -41.42 11.03 6.03
N ASN A 229 -40.69 10.21 5.27
CA ASN A 229 -40.67 8.75 5.38
C ASN A 229 -39.24 8.22 5.13
N PRO A 230 -38.29 8.42 6.09
CA PRO A 230 -36.87 8.21 5.86
C PRO A 230 -36.43 6.78 6.21
N VAL A 231 -37.19 5.80 5.77
CA VAL A 231 -36.96 4.37 6.07
C VAL A 231 -36.23 3.71 4.90
N ILE A 232 -35.15 2.99 5.20
CA ILE A 232 -34.33 2.25 4.24
C ILE A 232 -34.14 0.83 4.74
N ASN A 233 -34.37 -0.15 3.87
CA ASN A 233 -34.01 -1.55 4.12
C ASN A 233 -32.64 -1.82 3.51
N PHE A 234 -31.71 -2.36 4.30
CA PHE A 234 -30.38 -2.75 3.84
C PHE A 234 -30.32 -4.25 3.61
N SER A 235 -29.49 -4.68 2.66
CA SER A 235 -29.06 -6.07 2.55
C SER A 235 -27.70 -6.15 1.85
N PHE A 236 -27.05 -7.30 1.92
CA PHE A 236 -25.81 -7.54 1.19
C PHE A 236 -25.73 -8.97 0.64
N VAL A 237 -24.92 -9.14 -0.41
CA VAL A 237 -24.62 -10.45 -1.00
C VAL A 237 -23.11 -10.69 -0.93
N ASN A 238 -22.69 -11.89 -0.51
CA ASN A 238 -21.29 -12.31 -0.58
C ASN A 238 -20.95 -12.79 -2.00
N LEU A 239 -20.28 -11.94 -2.78
CA LEU A 239 -19.83 -12.27 -4.14
C LEU A 239 -18.66 -13.27 -4.16
N SER A 240 -18.00 -13.46 -3.01
CA SER A 240 -16.89 -14.38 -2.83
C SER A 240 -17.27 -15.64 -2.04
N GLU A 241 -18.56 -15.98 -1.93
CA GLU A 241 -19.01 -17.10 -1.07
C GLU A 241 -18.27 -18.42 -1.36
N ASP A 242 -17.99 -18.72 -2.63
CA ASP A 242 -17.27 -19.94 -3.02
C ASP A 242 -15.80 -20.00 -2.56
N THR A 243 -15.19 -18.86 -2.25
CA THR A 243 -13.76 -18.75 -1.91
C THR A 243 -13.51 -18.25 -0.49
N VAL A 244 -14.28 -17.26 -0.03
CA VAL A 244 -14.14 -16.60 1.27
C VAL A 244 -15.50 -16.49 1.96
N GLN A 245 -15.61 -17.19 3.09
CA GLN A 245 -16.80 -17.22 3.93
C GLN A 245 -16.78 -16.05 4.94
N ILE A 246 -17.93 -15.41 5.12
CA ILE A 246 -18.12 -14.35 6.13
C ILE A 246 -18.38 -15.02 7.48
N SER A 247 -17.56 -14.70 8.48
CA SER A 247 -17.69 -15.22 9.86
C SER A 247 -18.54 -14.32 10.74
N ASN A 248 -18.54 -13.02 10.48
CA ASN A 248 -19.29 -12.02 11.22
C ASN A 248 -19.48 -10.74 10.38
N HIS A 249 -20.49 -9.93 10.71
CA HIS A 249 -20.69 -8.63 10.09
C HIS A 249 -21.37 -7.64 11.05
N PHE A 250 -21.20 -6.34 10.80
CA PHE A 250 -21.98 -5.30 11.49
C PHE A 250 -22.21 -4.09 10.58
N TRP A 251 -23.36 -3.45 10.77
CA TRP A 251 -23.75 -2.22 10.09
C TRP A 251 -23.51 -0.98 10.96
N ASP A 252 -23.15 0.12 10.32
CA ASP A 252 -23.15 1.49 10.87
C ASP A 252 -23.81 2.39 9.83
N TYR A 253 -24.93 3.03 10.16
CA TYR A 253 -25.74 3.79 9.19
C TYR A 253 -25.26 5.21 8.93
N GLY A 254 -24.23 5.68 9.66
CA GLY A 254 -23.57 6.95 9.42
C GLY A 254 -24.38 8.19 9.83
N ASP A 255 -25.42 8.05 10.64
CA ASP A 255 -26.32 9.14 11.06
C ASP A 255 -26.23 9.54 12.54
N CYS A 256 -25.33 8.94 13.31
CA CYS A 256 -25.03 9.39 14.67
C CYS A 256 -24.10 10.61 14.67
N PHE A 257 -24.69 11.80 14.58
CA PHE A 257 -23.99 13.07 14.84
C PHE A 257 -24.24 13.52 16.30
N GLU A 258 -23.49 12.99 17.26
CA GLU A 258 -23.33 13.66 18.56
C GLU A 258 -22.05 14.49 18.56
N GLY A 259 -22.11 15.72 18.02
CA GLY A 259 -21.35 16.91 18.47
C GLY A 259 -19.84 16.84 18.83
N SER A 260 -19.11 15.77 18.56
CA SER A 260 -17.73 15.57 18.99
C SER A 260 -16.95 14.91 17.87
N SER A 261 -15.95 15.61 17.36
CA SER A 261 -15.03 15.18 16.29
C SER A 261 -14.08 14.04 16.70
N LEU A 262 -14.43 13.25 17.71
CA LEU A 262 -13.67 12.15 18.27
C LEU A 262 -14.69 11.05 18.61
N TYR A 263 -14.61 9.92 17.91
CA TYR A 263 -15.40 8.68 18.00
C TYR A 263 -16.69 8.61 17.14
N PRO A 264 -16.58 8.09 15.89
CA PRO A 264 -17.71 7.87 14.99
C PRO A 264 -18.28 6.45 15.14
N LEU A 265 -18.71 6.05 16.33
CA LEU A 265 -19.43 4.79 16.51
C LEU A 265 -20.66 5.03 17.36
N CYS A 266 -21.83 4.82 16.77
CA CYS A 266 -23.10 4.86 17.47
C CYS A 266 -23.14 3.65 18.41
N GLN A 267 -22.88 3.86 19.71
CA GLN A 267 -22.79 2.74 20.66
C GLN A 267 -24.15 2.06 20.93
N ASP A 268 -25.26 2.68 20.52
CA ASP A 268 -26.62 2.23 20.88
C ASP A 268 -27.43 1.56 19.76
N ASP A 269 -26.91 1.43 18.52
CA ASP A 269 -27.66 0.77 17.41
C ASP A 269 -26.85 -0.29 16.63
N LEU A 270 -25.94 -0.95 17.34
CA LEU A 270 -25.18 -2.11 16.86
C LEU A 270 -26.13 -3.32 16.70
N THR A 271 -26.86 -3.38 15.59
CA THR A 271 -27.69 -4.52 15.16
C THR A 271 -26.81 -5.64 14.60
N THR A 272 -26.00 -6.23 15.47
CA THR A 272 -24.89 -7.15 15.15
C THR A 272 -25.28 -8.52 14.56
N LEU A 273 -26.55 -8.77 14.23
CA LEU A 273 -27.01 -10.12 13.84
C LEU A 273 -28.14 -10.17 12.79
N LEU A 274 -28.57 -9.05 12.21
CA LEU A 274 -29.64 -9.06 11.20
C LEU A 274 -29.06 -8.95 9.79
N GLU A 275 -29.32 -9.95 8.94
CA GLU A 275 -28.87 -9.98 7.53
C GLU A 275 -29.49 -8.86 6.69
N ALA A 276 -30.69 -8.39 7.08
CA ALA A 276 -31.40 -7.32 6.38
C ALA A 276 -32.08 -6.36 7.37
N PRO A 277 -31.33 -5.40 7.95
CA PRO A 277 -31.90 -4.45 8.90
C PRO A 277 -32.64 -3.32 8.18
N THR A 278 -33.73 -2.86 8.81
CA THR A 278 -34.45 -1.63 8.44
C THR A 278 -33.96 -0.50 9.33
N HIS A 279 -33.52 0.61 8.73
CA HIS A 279 -33.08 1.81 9.45
C HIS A 279 -33.98 3.01 9.15
N THR A 280 -34.14 3.90 10.14
CA THR A 280 -34.92 5.14 10.00
C THR A 280 -34.06 6.37 10.30
N TYR A 281 -33.74 7.14 9.26
CA TYR A 281 -32.91 8.34 9.37
C TYR A 281 -33.70 9.50 9.99
N SER A 282 -33.50 9.73 11.29
CA SER A 282 -34.40 10.58 12.09
C SER A 282 -34.00 12.06 12.15
N ASN A 283 -32.82 12.45 11.65
CA ASN A 283 -32.31 13.82 11.78
C ASN A 283 -31.61 14.34 10.50
N PRO A 284 -32.35 14.53 9.39
CA PRO A 284 -31.80 15.14 8.18
C PRO A 284 -31.34 16.58 8.46
N ILE A 285 -30.07 16.85 8.14
CA ILE A 285 -29.38 18.11 8.48
C ILE A 285 -29.77 19.24 7.51
N SER A 286 -30.24 18.89 6.31
CA SER A 286 -30.55 19.81 5.22
C SER A 286 -31.72 19.31 4.37
N ARG A 287 -32.14 20.12 3.38
CA ARG A 287 -33.20 19.75 2.42
C ARG A 287 -32.91 18.42 1.71
N ASP A 288 -31.64 18.21 1.38
CA ASP A 288 -31.09 16.97 0.84
C ASP A 288 -29.85 16.63 1.69
N THR A 289 -29.76 15.40 2.22
CA THR A 289 -28.65 14.92 3.05
C THR A 289 -28.25 13.52 2.58
N THR A 290 -26.96 13.32 2.31
CA THR A 290 -26.39 12.01 2.01
C THR A 290 -25.71 11.46 3.26
N TYR A 291 -26.11 10.25 3.66
CA TYR A 291 -25.46 9.47 4.71
C TYR A 291 -24.57 8.40 4.09
N TYR A 292 -23.53 8.00 4.80
CA TYR A 292 -22.59 6.95 4.39
C TYR A 292 -22.79 5.75 5.29
N ALA A 293 -23.71 4.86 4.91
CA ALA A 293 -23.87 3.60 5.62
C ALA A 293 -22.66 2.71 5.32
N SER A 294 -22.11 2.07 6.33
CA SER A 294 -20.97 1.15 6.21
C SER A 294 -21.30 -0.23 6.75
N LEU A 295 -20.80 -1.25 6.05
CA LEU A 295 -20.85 -2.64 6.44
C LEU A 295 -19.43 -3.12 6.66
N THR A 296 -19.13 -3.59 7.86
CA THR A 296 -17.86 -4.26 8.14
C THR A 296 -18.12 -5.77 8.17
N VAL A 297 -17.38 -6.52 7.35
CA VAL A 297 -17.45 -7.99 7.27
C VAL A 297 -16.13 -8.61 7.69
N PHE A 298 -16.19 -9.78 8.32
CA PHE A 298 -15.02 -10.52 8.80
C PHE A 298 -14.89 -11.86 8.08
N ASN A 299 -13.67 -12.28 7.73
CA ASN A 299 -13.39 -13.66 7.31
C ASN A 299 -13.20 -14.60 8.51
N GLN A 300 -12.98 -15.89 8.28
CA GLN A 300 -12.77 -16.89 9.34
C GLN A 300 -11.51 -16.65 10.19
N GLN A 301 -10.54 -15.91 9.66
CA GLN A 301 -9.28 -15.56 10.32
C GLN A 301 -9.41 -14.26 11.15
N GLY A 302 -10.59 -13.61 11.12
CA GLY A 302 -10.86 -12.38 11.84
C GLY A 302 -10.38 -11.12 11.13
N CYS A 303 -10.02 -11.21 9.85
CA CYS A 303 -9.70 -10.03 9.03
C CYS A 303 -10.96 -9.31 8.60
N ASP A 304 -10.97 -8.00 8.76
CA ASP A 304 -12.10 -7.13 8.49
C ASP A 304 -11.97 -6.41 7.15
N THR A 305 -13.10 -6.10 6.52
CA THR A 305 -13.18 -5.20 5.37
C THR A 305 -14.44 -4.35 5.48
N ILE A 306 -14.30 -3.07 5.16
CA ILE A 306 -15.38 -2.07 5.27
C ILE A 306 -15.84 -1.70 3.88
N TYR A 307 -17.14 -1.80 3.67
CA TYR A 307 -17.85 -1.36 2.46
C TYR A 307 -18.75 -0.18 2.81
N SER A 308 -18.97 0.74 1.88
CA SER A 308 -19.84 1.91 2.09
C SER A 308 -20.90 2.02 1.01
N LYS A 309 -22.09 2.49 1.39
CA LYS A 309 -23.24 2.76 0.53
C LYS A 309 -23.78 4.15 0.84
N ASP A 310 -23.87 4.97 -0.21
CA ASP A 310 -24.47 6.29 -0.13
C ASP A 310 -25.99 6.15 -0.03
N VAL A 311 -26.58 6.86 0.93
CA VAL A 311 -28.03 6.89 1.16
C VAL A 311 -28.50 8.34 1.13
N LEU A 312 -29.35 8.65 0.15
CA LEU A 312 -29.90 9.99 -0.02
C LEU A 312 -31.25 10.12 0.70
N ILE A 313 -31.33 11.06 1.64
CA ILE A 313 -32.57 11.49 2.29
C ILE A 313 -32.88 12.91 1.84
N ARG A 314 -34.08 13.15 1.29
CA ARG A 314 -34.43 14.48 0.76
C ARG A 314 -35.89 14.87 0.95
N LEU A 315 -36.18 16.15 0.80
CA LEU A 315 -37.55 16.65 0.82
C LEU A 315 -38.28 16.24 -0.47
N VAL A 316 -39.53 15.79 -0.35
CA VAL A 316 -40.41 15.58 -1.51
C VAL A 316 -40.95 16.92 -1.99
N ASP A 317 -40.95 17.14 -3.31
CA ASP A 317 -41.73 18.19 -3.95
C ASP A 317 -42.92 17.52 -4.64
N LEU A 318 -44.15 17.78 -4.21
CA LEU A 318 -45.33 17.13 -4.78
C LEU A 318 -45.84 17.89 -6.01
N PHE A 319 -46.09 17.15 -7.09
CA PHE A 319 -46.93 17.59 -8.18
C PHE A 319 -48.39 17.19 -7.89
N ILE A 320 -49.25 18.19 -7.73
CA ILE A 320 -50.69 18.00 -7.58
C ILE A 320 -51.37 18.62 -8.80
N PRO A 321 -51.98 17.81 -9.70
CA PRO A 321 -52.59 18.34 -10.92
C PRO A 321 -53.80 19.22 -10.59
N ASN A 322 -54.09 20.16 -11.47
CA ASN A 322 -55.29 21.00 -11.38
C ASN A 322 -56.43 20.49 -12.28
N VAL A 323 -56.22 19.40 -13.02
CA VAL A 323 -57.18 18.80 -13.94
C VAL A 323 -56.92 17.30 -14.11
N PHE A 324 -57.99 16.52 -14.26
CA PHE A 324 -57.94 15.13 -14.75
C PHE A 324 -59.22 14.82 -15.56
N THR A 325 -59.15 13.82 -16.43
CA THR A 325 -60.13 13.51 -17.47
C THR A 325 -60.59 12.05 -17.40
N PRO A 326 -61.53 11.70 -16.51
CA PRO A 326 -61.99 10.31 -16.33
C PRO A 326 -62.89 9.84 -17.48
N ASN A 327 -62.37 9.76 -18.70
CA ASN A 327 -63.09 9.34 -19.91
C ASN A 327 -62.86 7.85 -20.26
N GLY A 328 -61.90 7.21 -19.58
CA GLY A 328 -61.51 5.82 -19.75
C GLY A 328 -60.60 5.57 -20.95
N ASP A 329 -59.86 6.58 -21.40
CA ASP A 329 -58.86 6.46 -22.47
C ASP A 329 -57.46 6.03 -21.95
N GLY A 330 -57.33 5.86 -20.64
CA GLY A 330 -56.07 5.50 -19.98
C GLY A 330 -55.12 6.69 -19.79
N ILE A 331 -55.59 7.93 -19.92
CA ILE A 331 -54.78 9.14 -19.78
C ILE A 331 -55.47 10.10 -18.81
N ASN A 332 -54.79 10.37 -17.69
CA ASN A 332 -55.32 11.23 -16.62
C ASN A 332 -56.73 10.80 -16.16
N ASP A 333 -57.04 9.50 -16.16
CA ASP A 333 -58.36 9.03 -15.73
C ASP A 333 -58.57 9.18 -14.22
N THR A 334 -57.49 9.20 -13.44
CA THR A 334 -57.55 9.39 -12.00
C THR A 334 -56.77 10.62 -11.56
N PHE A 335 -57.09 11.12 -10.37
CA PHE A 335 -56.42 12.24 -9.73
C PHE A 335 -55.08 11.78 -9.12
N ILE A 336 -54.04 11.69 -9.95
CA ILE A 336 -52.72 11.18 -9.55
C ILE A 336 -51.90 12.29 -8.88
N ILE A 337 -51.48 12.07 -7.63
CA ILE A 337 -50.55 12.93 -6.89
C ILE A 337 -49.23 12.18 -6.77
N THR A 338 -48.15 12.78 -7.26
CA THR A 338 -46.83 12.17 -7.36
C THR A 338 -45.75 13.20 -7.06
N GLU A 339 -44.50 12.77 -6.97
CA GLU A 339 -43.36 13.69 -6.97
C GLU A 339 -43.27 14.51 -8.26
N ASN A 340 -42.97 15.80 -8.10
CA ASN A 340 -42.58 16.73 -9.14
C ASN A 340 -41.14 16.44 -9.58
N THR A 341 -40.98 15.48 -10.49
CA THR A 341 -39.69 15.27 -11.15
C THR A 341 -39.53 16.36 -12.21
N ASN A 342 -38.46 17.18 -12.14
CA ASN A 342 -38.12 18.16 -13.18
C ASN A 342 -37.74 17.52 -14.54
N SER A 343 -38.07 16.25 -14.74
CA SER A 343 -37.90 15.44 -15.94
C SER A 343 -39.22 15.38 -16.71
N GLY A 344 -39.59 16.48 -17.38
CA GLY A 344 -40.46 16.44 -18.57
C GLY A 344 -41.92 15.97 -18.43
N GLY A 345 -42.48 15.82 -17.22
CA GLY A 345 -43.88 15.42 -17.03
C GLY A 345 -44.90 16.57 -17.09
N GLY A 346 -44.46 17.80 -17.32
CA GLY A 346 -45.32 18.94 -17.59
C GLY A 346 -45.84 18.89 -19.02
N GLY A 347 -46.90 18.12 -19.25
CA GLY A 347 -47.75 18.27 -20.43
C GLY A 347 -47.11 17.87 -21.76
N GLU A 348 -46.74 16.60 -21.92
CA GLU A 348 -46.85 15.88 -23.20
C GLU A 348 -46.77 14.39 -22.86
N GLY A 349 -47.70 13.61 -23.41
CA GLY A 349 -47.96 12.26 -22.96
C GLY A 349 -46.75 11.33 -23.03
N ARG A 350 -46.86 10.28 -22.19
CA ARG A 350 -46.10 9.02 -22.22
C ARG A 350 -44.95 8.87 -21.22
N ALA A 351 -45.20 9.22 -19.96
CA ALA A 351 -44.69 8.36 -18.87
C ALA A 351 -45.50 7.05 -18.92
N GLU A 352 -44.85 5.90 -18.79
CA GLU A 352 -45.55 4.61 -18.68
C GLU A 352 -46.59 4.70 -17.56
N TYR A 353 -47.86 4.53 -17.92
CA TYR A 353 -49.05 4.73 -17.08
C TYR A 353 -49.10 3.83 -15.81
N ASN A 354 -48.10 2.98 -15.60
CA ASN A 354 -48.19 1.85 -14.69
C ASN A 354 -47.30 1.94 -13.44
N ASN A 355 -46.61 3.05 -13.15
CA ASN A 355 -45.75 3.07 -11.96
C ASN A 355 -45.53 4.47 -11.34
N TYR A 356 -46.61 5.21 -11.08
CA TYR A 356 -46.51 6.35 -10.16
C TYR A 356 -46.45 5.85 -8.72
N ASP A 357 -45.45 6.32 -7.99
CA ASP A 357 -45.38 6.04 -6.57
C ASP A 357 -46.56 6.71 -5.85
N VAL A 358 -47.19 5.96 -4.94
CA VAL A 358 -48.25 6.50 -4.08
C VAL A 358 -47.67 7.35 -2.96
N LEU A 359 -48.50 8.19 -2.35
CA LEU A 359 -48.10 9.08 -1.25
C LEU A 359 -47.42 8.37 -0.07
N GLY A 360 -47.71 7.07 0.14
CA GLY A 360 -47.06 6.23 1.15
C GLY A 360 -45.54 6.07 0.97
N LYS A 361 -45.00 6.32 -0.23
CA LYS A 361 -43.55 6.35 -0.44
C LYS A 361 -42.90 7.59 0.17
N TYR A 362 -43.61 8.72 0.11
CA TYR A 362 -43.08 10.02 0.53
C TYR A 362 -43.42 10.34 1.99
N TYR A 363 -44.61 9.94 2.44
CA TYR A 363 -45.18 10.23 3.76
C TYR A 363 -45.63 8.94 4.44
N GLN A 364 -45.62 8.91 5.77
CA GLN A 364 -46.07 7.76 6.55
C GLN A 364 -47.58 7.52 6.41
N SER A 365 -48.37 8.59 6.26
CA SER A 365 -49.80 8.50 5.98
C SER A 365 -50.34 9.75 5.28
N SER A 366 -51.52 9.62 4.65
CA SER A 366 -52.20 10.74 4.00
C SER A 366 -53.72 10.69 4.17
N ARG A 367 -54.39 11.82 3.94
CA ARG A 367 -55.86 11.93 3.88
C ARG A 367 -56.26 12.97 2.86
N LEU A 368 -56.98 12.54 1.83
CA LEU A 368 -57.53 13.41 0.79
C LEU A 368 -59.02 13.61 1.06
N VAL A 369 -59.47 14.86 1.11
CA VAL A 369 -60.89 15.24 1.17
C VAL A 369 -61.18 16.20 0.04
N VAL A 370 -62.21 15.91 -0.76
CA VAL A 370 -62.63 16.74 -1.89
C VAL A 370 -64.04 17.26 -1.69
N PHE A 371 -64.24 18.53 -2.01
CA PHE A 371 -65.47 19.28 -1.85
C PHE A 371 -65.98 19.79 -3.20
N ASN A 372 -67.29 19.85 -3.36
CA ASN A 372 -67.90 20.61 -4.44
C ASN A 372 -67.91 22.13 -4.14
N ARG A 373 -68.43 22.92 -5.09
CA ARG A 373 -68.48 24.40 -4.99
C ARG A 373 -69.32 24.94 -3.82
N TRP A 374 -70.16 24.10 -3.21
CA TRP A 374 -70.97 24.46 -2.05
C TRP A 374 -70.36 24.00 -0.72
N GLY A 375 -69.13 23.46 -0.74
CA GLY A 375 -68.44 22.98 0.46
C GLY A 375 -68.94 21.63 0.97
N ARG A 376 -69.70 20.87 0.17
CA ARG A 376 -70.08 19.49 0.53
C ARG A 376 -68.96 18.53 0.10
N ILE A 377 -68.60 17.61 0.99
CA ILE A 377 -67.66 16.53 0.71
C ILE A 377 -68.27 15.63 -0.38
N VAL A 378 -67.50 15.36 -1.43
CA VAL A 378 -67.86 14.48 -2.55
C VAL A 378 -66.93 13.28 -2.67
N TYR A 379 -65.73 13.37 -2.11
CA TYR A 379 -64.78 12.26 -2.02
C TYR A 379 -63.95 12.39 -0.75
N GLU A 380 -63.62 11.26 -0.15
CA GLU A 380 -62.71 11.19 0.99
C GLU A 380 -61.95 9.86 0.95
N SER A 381 -60.64 9.92 1.18
CA SER A 381 -59.78 8.75 1.23
C SER A 381 -58.70 8.92 2.29
N GLY A 382 -58.50 7.88 3.11
CA GLY A 382 -57.33 7.73 3.97
C GLY A 382 -56.27 6.91 3.25
N ASN A 383 -55.01 7.29 3.39
CA ASN A 383 -53.87 6.79 2.62
C ASN A 383 -54.21 6.73 1.13
N TYR A 384 -54.40 7.89 0.52
CA TYR A 384 -54.86 8.00 -0.87
C TYR A 384 -53.92 7.27 -1.84
N GLN A 385 -54.48 6.42 -2.70
CA GLN A 385 -53.74 5.48 -3.57
C GLN A 385 -53.71 5.91 -5.05
N ASN A 386 -53.96 7.19 -5.35
CA ASN A 386 -54.02 7.71 -6.73
C ASN A 386 -55.13 7.07 -7.60
N ASP A 387 -56.24 6.71 -6.99
CA ASP A 387 -57.32 5.89 -7.56
C ASP A 387 -58.65 6.63 -7.77
N TRP A 388 -58.73 7.92 -7.43
CA TRP A 388 -59.98 8.67 -7.57
C TRP A 388 -60.21 9.10 -9.02
N ASP A 389 -61.22 8.51 -9.65
CA ASP A 389 -61.67 8.78 -11.02
C ASP A 389 -62.74 9.89 -11.10
N GLY A 390 -62.96 10.64 -10.03
CA GLY A 390 -64.03 11.64 -9.99
C GLY A 390 -65.43 11.07 -9.81
N GLY A 391 -65.63 9.75 -9.96
CA GLY A 391 -66.94 9.10 -9.98
C GLY A 391 -67.91 9.75 -10.98
N ASN A 392 -69.22 9.64 -10.71
CA ASN A 392 -70.26 10.27 -11.54
C ASN A 392 -70.48 11.75 -11.22
N LEU A 393 -69.43 12.47 -10.81
CA LEU A 393 -69.52 13.89 -10.51
C LEU A 393 -69.55 14.69 -11.82
N PRO A 394 -70.43 15.71 -11.96
CA PRO A 394 -70.47 16.52 -13.16
C PRO A 394 -69.15 17.24 -13.43
N ASP A 395 -68.86 17.48 -14.71
CA ASP A 395 -67.78 18.35 -15.15
C ASP A 395 -67.78 19.67 -14.37
N GLY A 396 -66.62 20.05 -13.86
CA GLY A 396 -66.51 21.25 -13.06
C GLY A 396 -65.32 21.30 -12.12
N VAL A 397 -65.22 22.44 -11.43
CA VAL A 397 -64.20 22.69 -10.42
C VAL A 397 -64.63 22.16 -9.06
N TYR A 398 -63.74 21.39 -8.45
CA TYR A 398 -63.80 20.86 -7.09
C TYR A 398 -62.60 21.36 -6.29
N TYR A 399 -62.70 21.34 -4.97
CA TYR A 399 -61.66 21.81 -4.06
C TYR A 399 -61.16 20.66 -3.22
N TYR A 400 -59.85 20.52 -3.06
CA TYR A 400 -59.28 19.45 -2.26
C TYR A 400 -58.53 20.02 -1.03
N VAL A 401 -58.50 19.21 0.01
CA VAL A 401 -57.59 19.31 1.14
C VAL A 401 -56.88 17.97 1.26
N LEU A 402 -55.57 17.97 1.03
CA LEU A 402 -54.70 16.83 1.26
C LEU A 402 -53.89 17.10 2.53
N LYS A 403 -54.00 16.20 3.51
CA LYS A 403 -53.19 16.20 4.72
C LYS A 403 -52.23 15.02 4.63
N CYS A 404 -50.95 15.25 4.87
CA CYS A 404 -49.93 14.23 4.93
C CYS A 404 -49.23 14.28 6.29
N HIS A 405 -48.89 13.13 6.86
CA HIS A 405 -48.16 13.02 8.12
C HIS A 405 -46.83 12.33 7.86
N GLY A 406 -45.75 12.86 8.42
CA GLY A 406 -44.39 12.35 8.27
C GLY A 406 -43.63 12.28 9.59
N LEU A 407 -42.38 11.81 9.51
CA LEU A 407 -41.51 11.71 10.68
C LEU A 407 -41.10 13.08 11.23
N VAL A 408 -40.74 14.02 10.35
CA VAL A 408 -40.23 15.34 10.75
C VAL A 408 -41.37 16.33 10.95
N HIS A 409 -42.36 16.33 10.05
CA HIS A 409 -43.53 17.17 10.19
C HIS A 409 -44.76 16.34 10.57
N ASP A 410 -45.30 16.64 11.75
CA ASP A 410 -46.54 16.03 12.25
C ASP A 410 -47.69 16.17 11.26
N GLU A 411 -47.82 17.28 10.52
CA GLU A 411 -48.84 17.46 9.48
C GLU A 411 -48.38 18.47 8.41
N VAL A 412 -48.45 18.09 7.14
CA VAL A 412 -48.30 18.95 5.97
C VAL A 412 -49.64 19.04 5.24
N VAL A 413 -50.12 20.25 4.96
CA VAL A 413 -51.46 20.47 4.36
C VAL A 413 -51.36 21.15 3.00
N TYR A 414 -51.84 20.46 1.97
CA TYR A 414 -52.00 20.99 0.62
C TYR A 414 -53.47 21.32 0.36
N LYS A 415 -53.72 22.45 -0.29
CA LYS A 415 -55.06 22.91 -0.65
C LYS A 415 -55.04 23.44 -2.07
N GLY A 416 -56.08 23.13 -2.83
CA GLY A 416 -56.17 23.60 -4.20
C GLY A 416 -57.51 23.30 -4.82
N ALA A 417 -57.59 23.57 -6.12
CA ALA A 417 -58.73 23.24 -6.95
C ALA A 417 -58.31 22.21 -8.00
N VAL A 418 -59.20 21.28 -8.29
CA VAL A 418 -59.06 20.27 -9.34
C VAL A 418 -60.29 20.32 -10.23
N THR A 419 -60.07 20.30 -11.53
CA THR A 419 -61.14 20.34 -12.54
C THR A 419 -61.34 18.93 -13.09
N ILE A 420 -62.59 18.48 -13.11
CA ILE A 420 -63.01 17.24 -13.77
C ILE A 420 -63.57 17.60 -15.13
N PHE A 421 -63.08 16.95 -16.19
CA PHE A 421 -63.60 17.06 -17.56
C PHE A 421 -63.92 15.69 -18.16
N GLY A 422 -65.01 15.59 -18.91
CA GLY A 422 -65.34 14.37 -19.64
C GLY A 422 -65.88 13.25 -18.78
N SER A 423 -66.38 13.53 -17.57
CA SER A 423 -66.99 12.53 -16.66
C SER A 423 -68.36 12.03 -17.12
N ASN A 424 -68.90 12.58 -18.21
CA ASN A 424 -70.17 12.16 -18.81
C ASN A 424 -69.92 11.21 -19.99
N ARG A 425 -70.15 9.90 -19.75
CA ARG A 425 -70.54 8.95 -20.80
C ARG A 425 -72.03 9.06 -21.09
#